data_AF-Q86F29-F1
#
_entry.id   AF-Q86F29-F1
#
_cell.length_a   1.000
_cell.length_b   1.000
_cell.length_c   1.000
_cell.angle_alpha   90.00
_cell.angle_beta   90.00
_cell.angle_gamma   90.00
#
_symmetry.space_group_name_H-M   'P 1'
#
loop_
_entity.id
_entity.type
_entity.pdbx_description
1 polymer ?
#
loop_
_entity_poly.entity_id
_entity_poly.type
_entity_poly.pdbx_seq_one_letter_code
_entity_poly.pdbx_strand_id
1 'polypeptide(L)'
;MDWSEQTEHKLVLERYGKPENAIIGILNTEEILDPNECLLGLCDKRGQPLRLRIKPDSGELWLATKDTTHKFPLATIHDVISQPIKGHPEYHIMAFQLGPTPKSRYFVYWLPSQYVESIKTMVLQYKIITSLSGTIGTSKPL
;
A
#
# COMPACT_ATOMS: atom_id res chain seq x y z
N MET A 1 -8.10 -2.75 -17.85
CA MET A 1 -8.49 -4.13 -17.51
C MET A 1 -8.59 -4.20 -16.00
N ASP A 2 -9.69 -4.73 -15.48
CA ASP A 2 -9.92 -4.92 -14.05
C ASP A 2 -8.93 -5.95 -13.50
N TRP A 3 -8.25 -5.65 -12.39
CA TRP A 3 -7.31 -6.56 -11.74
C TRP A 3 -8.02 -7.80 -11.22
N SER A 4 -9.21 -7.68 -10.65
CA SER A 4 -9.94 -8.83 -10.09
C SER A 4 -10.33 -9.89 -11.13
N GLU A 5 -10.32 -9.52 -12.42
CA GLU A 5 -10.59 -10.42 -13.53
C GLU A 5 -9.32 -10.97 -14.21
N GLN A 6 -8.14 -10.48 -13.86
CA GLN A 6 -6.87 -10.99 -14.38
C GLN A 6 -6.46 -12.27 -13.67
N THR A 7 -5.98 -13.26 -14.44
CA THR A 7 -5.68 -14.62 -13.97
C THR A 7 -4.83 -14.65 -12.69
N GLU A 8 -3.80 -13.81 -12.60
CA GLU A 8 -2.88 -13.80 -11.45
C GLU A 8 -3.54 -13.32 -10.15
N HIS A 9 -4.40 -12.31 -10.23
CA HIS A 9 -5.10 -11.75 -9.07
C HIS A 9 -6.33 -12.58 -8.71
N LYS A 10 -7.07 -13.04 -9.71
CA LYS A 10 -8.22 -13.91 -9.55
C LYS A 10 -7.85 -15.19 -8.80
N LEU A 11 -6.68 -15.77 -9.11
CA LEU A 11 -6.16 -16.91 -8.36
C LEU A 11 -6.01 -16.61 -6.87
N VAL A 12 -5.51 -15.44 -6.49
CA VAL A 12 -5.35 -15.07 -5.08
C VAL A 12 -6.71 -14.90 -4.40
N LEU A 13 -7.62 -14.18 -5.06
CA LEU A 13 -8.96 -13.90 -4.54
C LEU A 13 -9.80 -15.17 -4.37
N GLU A 14 -9.78 -16.09 -5.35
CA GLU A 14 -10.61 -17.31 -5.31
C GLU A 14 -9.97 -18.43 -4.49
N ARG A 15 -8.64 -18.59 -4.54
CA ARG A 15 -7.95 -19.70 -3.86
C ARG A 15 -7.75 -19.45 -2.38
N TYR A 16 -7.33 -18.24 -2.01
CA TYR A 16 -7.02 -17.90 -0.62
C TYR A 16 -8.16 -17.16 0.07
N GLY A 17 -8.99 -16.44 -0.70
CA GLY A 17 -10.12 -15.71 -0.15
C GLY A 17 -9.73 -14.52 0.71
N LYS A 18 -10.75 -13.90 1.30
CA LYS A 18 -10.61 -12.80 2.25
C LYS A 18 -10.09 -13.33 3.60
N PRO A 19 -9.03 -12.73 4.18
CA PRO A 19 -8.60 -13.08 5.53
C PRO A 19 -9.73 -12.98 6.55
N GLU A 20 -9.76 -13.90 7.52
CA GLU A 20 -10.78 -13.91 8.58
C GLU A 20 -10.71 -12.67 9.47
N ASN A 21 -9.50 -12.16 9.69
CA ASN A 21 -9.22 -10.96 10.47
C ASN A 21 -9.14 -9.68 9.61
N ALA A 22 -9.69 -9.71 8.39
CA ALA A 22 -9.84 -8.50 7.57
C ALA A 22 -10.68 -7.46 8.33
N ILE A 23 -10.16 -6.25 8.45
CA ILE A 23 -10.92 -5.10 8.94
C ILE A 23 -12.13 -4.90 8.03
N ILE A 24 -13.27 -4.53 8.61
CA ILE A 24 -14.51 -4.35 7.85
C ILE A 24 -14.32 -3.18 6.87
N GLY A 25 -14.53 -3.46 5.58
CA GLY A 25 -14.57 -2.43 4.54
C GLY A 25 -15.82 -1.56 4.66
N ILE A 26 -15.66 -0.24 4.58
CA ILE A 26 -16.76 0.73 4.65
C ILE A 26 -16.75 1.55 3.36
N LEU A 27 -17.79 1.39 2.54
CA LEU A 27 -17.93 2.12 1.29
C LEU A 27 -18.22 3.60 1.51
N ASN A 28 -17.84 4.42 0.52
CA ASN A 28 -18.13 5.86 0.47
C ASN A 28 -17.64 6.64 1.70
N THR A 29 -16.61 6.13 2.36
CA THR A 29 -15.99 6.73 3.53
C THR A 29 -14.49 6.77 3.30
N GLU A 30 -13.84 7.83 3.75
CA GLU A 30 -12.39 7.91 3.82
C GLU A 30 -12.01 8.04 5.29
N GLU A 31 -11.16 7.14 5.77
CA GLU A 31 -10.59 7.19 7.11
C GLU A 31 -9.09 7.43 7.02
N ILE A 32 -8.58 8.20 7.98
CA ILE A 32 -7.15 8.46 8.11
C ILE A 32 -6.55 7.28 8.86
N LEU A 33 -5.63 6.58 8.23
CA LEU A 33 -4.82 5.56 8.89
C LEU A 33 -3.81 6.27 9.79
N ASP A 34 -3.76 5.92 11.07
CA ASP A 34 -2.86 6.60 12.00
C ASP A 34 -1.39 6.35 11.60
N PRO A 35 -0.51 7.36 11.70
CA PRO A 35 0.92 7.17 11.49
C PRO A 35 1.46 6.05 12.39
N ASN A 36 2.29 5.17 11.83
CA ASN A 36 2.85 3.99 12.52
C ASN A 36 1.83 2.90 12.89
N GLU A 37 0.54 3.07 12.57
CA GLU A 37 -0.47 2.03 12.73
C GLU A 37 -0.16 0.82 11.85
N CYS A 38 -0.48 -0.36 12.37
CA CYS A 38 -0.28 -1.62 11.69
C CYS A 38 -1.60 -2.12 11.11
N LEU A 39 -1.83 -1.92 9.82
CA LEU A 39 -2.98 -2.45 9.14
C LEU A 39 -2.83 -3.98 8.97
N LEU A 40 -3.77 -4.72 9.56
CA LEU A 40 -3.83 -6.18 9.55
C LEU A 40 -4.92 -6.67 8.59
N GLY A 41 -5.06 -7.99 8.48
CA GLY A 41 -6.16 -8.58 7.72
C GLY A 41 -6.02 -8.46 6.21
N LEU A 42 -4.78 -8.24 5.75
CA LEU A 42 -4.39 -8.18 4.35
C LEU A 42 -3.71 -9.49 3.94
N CYS A 43 -3.51 -9.71 2.65
CA CYS A 43 -2.61 -10.76 2.18
C CYS A 43 -1.76 -10.34 0.98
N ASP A 44 -0.67 -11.08 0.75
CA ASP A 44 0.20 -10.91 -0.42
C ASP A 44 -0.24 -11.81 -1.60
N LYS A 45 0.52 -11.77 -2.70
CA LYS A 45 0.26 -12.60 -3.90
C LYS A 45 0.32 -14.12 -3.67
N ARG A 46 0.84 -14.56 -2.52
CA ARG A 46 0.92 -15.97 -2.12
C ARG A 46 -0.17 -16.33 -1.09
N GLY A 47 -1.09 -15.41 -0.81
CA GLY A 47 -2.12 -15.57 0.21
C GLY A 47 -1.59 -15.53 1.63
N GLN A 48 -0.35 -15.08 1.85
CA GLN A 48 0.21 -15.02 3.19
C GLN A 48 -0.37 -13.82 3.95
N PRO A 49 -0.75 -14.00 5.23
CA PRO A 49 -1.16 -12.87 6.07
C PRO A 49 -0.10 -11.77 6.04
N LEU A 50 -0.55 -10.57 5.69
CA LEU A 50 0.32 -9.42 5.50
C LEU A 50 -0.07 -8.32 6.49
N ARG A 51 0.95 -7.65 7.00
CA ARG A 51 0.83 -6.46 7.84
C ARG A 51 1.47 -5.29 7.10
N LEU A 52 0.72 -4.21 6.95
CA LEU A 52 1.18 -2.98 6.34
C LEU A 52 1.36 -1.93 7.43
N ARG A 53 2.51 -1.26 7.42
CA ARG A 53 2.75 -0.11 8.30
C ARG A 53 3.50 0.97 7.52
N ILE A 54 3.03 2.20 7.63
CA ILE A 54 3.75 3.36 7.13
C ILE A 54 4.37 4.07 8.33
N LYS A 55 5.67 4.36 8.23
CA LYS A 55 6.44 5.05 9.27
C LYS A 55 6.95 6.37 8.71
N PRO A 56 6.18 7.46 8.83
CA PRO A 56 6.57 8.76 8.27
C PRO A 56 7.90 9.27 8.83
N ASP A 57 8.16 9.06 10.12
CA ASP A 57 9.37 9.56 10.79
C ASP A 57 10.67 8.95 10.23
N SER A 58 10.64 7.67 9.89
CA SER A 58 11.77 6.99 9.23
C SER A 58 11.69 7.03 7.70
N GLY A 59 10.58 7.53 7.14
CA GLY A 59 10.34 7.53 5.71
C GLY A 59 10.26 6.14 5.11
N GLU A 60 9.64 5.18 5.80
CA GLU A 60 9.58 3.78 5.37
C GLU A 60 8.15 3.23 5.25
N LEU A 61 7.91 2.40 4.25
CA LEU A 61 6.80 1.46 4.15
C LEU A 61 7.29 0.07 4.58
N TRP A 62 6.60 -0.56 5.52
CA TRP A 62 6.88 -1.91 5.99
C TRP A 62 5.77 -2.86 5.52
N LEU A 63 6.17 -3.92 4.82
CA LEU A 63 5.29 -5.01 4.36
C LEU A 63 5.80 -6.32 4.98
N ALA A 64 5.10 -6.79 6.01
CA ALA A 64 5.54 -7.88 6.87
C ALA A 64 4.59 -9.08 6.83
N THR A 65 5.09 -10.21 6.36
CA THR A 65 4.46 -11.53 6.55
C THR A 65 4.94 -12.14 7.87
N LYS A 66 4.59 -13.41 8.12
CA LYS A 66 5.13 -14.18 9.25
C LYS A 66 6.65 -14.35 9.16
N ASP A 67 7.14 -14.64 7.95
CA ASP A 67 8.53 -15.09 7.75
C ASP A 67 9.46 -13.96 7.31
N THR A 68 8.94 -12.85 6.79
CA THR A 68 9.77 -11.80 6.21
C THR A 68 9.14 -10.43 6.41
N THR A 69 9.98 -9.44 6.71
CA THR A 69 9.62 -8.02 6.70
C THR A 69 10.43 -7.29 5.65
N HIS A 70 9.74 -6.73 4.66
CA HIS A 70 10.37 -5.84 3.69
C HIS A 70 10.16 -4.40 4.13
N LYS A 71 11.24 -3.61 4.10
CA LYS A 71 11.23 -2.18 4.38
C LYS A 71 11.61 -1.45 3.12
N PHE A 72 10.71 -0.59 2.63
CA PHE A 72 10.90 0.20 1.44
C PHE A 72 10.98 1.67 1.82
N PRO A 73 12.04 2.40 1.44
CA PRO A 73 12.04 3.85 1.58
C PRO A 73 10.89 4.46 0.78
N LEU A 74 10.06 5.28 1.40
CA LEU A 74 8.92 5.95 0.75
C LEU A 74 9.39 6.78 -0.46
N ALA A 75 10.58 7.38 -0.37
CA ALA A 75 11.21 8.12 -1.46
C ALA A 75 11.41 7.28 -2.75
N THR A 76 11.58 5.96 -2.63
CA THR A 76 11.79 5.06 -3.78
C THR A 76 10.51 4.53 -4.40
N ILE A 77 9.36 4.68 -3.74
CA ILE A 77 8.08 4.21 -4.27
C ILE A 77 7.64 5.16 -5.38
N HIS A 78 7.52 4.65 -6.60
CA HIS A 78 7.20 5.47 -7.76
C HIS A 78 5.75 5.90 -7.81
N ASP A 79 4.84 5.00 -7.43
CA ASP A 79 3.40 5.18 -7.54
C ASP A 79 2.66 4.20 -6.61
N VAL A 80 1.41 4.52 -6.26
CA VAL A 80 0.50 3.68 -5.47
C VAL A 80 -0.86 3.64 -6.16
N ILE A 81 -1.17 2.50 -6.76
CA ILE A 81 -2.39 2.32 -7.56
C ILE A 81 -3.30 1.31 -6.86
N SER A 82 -4.61 1.51 -6.92
CA SER A 82 -5.59 0.60 -6.35
C SER A 82 -6.77 0.38 -7.27
N GLN A 83 -7.39 -0.80 -7.21
CA GLN A 83 -8.67 -1.08 -7.86
C GLN A 83 -9.61 -1.84 -6.89
N PRO A 84 -10.91 -1.53 -6.89
CA PRO A 84 -11.88 -2.28 -6.09
C PRO A 84 -11.96 -3.74 -6.55
N ILE A 85 -12.26 -4.64 -5.63
CA ILE A 85 -12.44 -6.07 -5.94
C ILE A 85 -13.87 -6.30 -6.44
N LYS A 86 -14.03 -6.92 -7.62
CA LYS A 86 -15.35 -7.26 -8.15
C LYS A 86 -16.11 -8.19 -7.18
N GLY A 87 -17.35 -7.82 -6.87
CA GLY A 87 -18.19 -8.52 -5.88
C GLY A 87 -17.91 -8.12 -4.42
N HIS A 88 -16.82 -7.39 -4.17
CA HIS A 88 -16.39 -6.90 -2.85
C HIS A 88 -15.85 -5.46 -2.96
N PRO A 89 -16.64 -4.50 -3.45
CA PRO A 89 -16.16 -3.14 -3.73
C PRO A 89 -15.65 -2.40 -2.47
N GLU A 90 -16.05 -2.85 -1.29
CA GLU A 90 -15.58 -2.34 0.01
C GLU A 90 -14.11 -2.70 0.30
N TYR A 91 -13.49 -3.54 -0.55
CA TYR A 91 -12.08 -3.90 -0.51
C TYR A 91 -11.39 -3.65 -1.85
N HIS A 92 -10.10 -3.36 -1.78
CA HIS A 92 -9.26 -3.07 -2.94
C HIS A 92 -8.08 -4.05 -3.04
N ILE A 93 -7.64 -4.27 -4.28
CA ILE A 93 -6.27 -4.67 -4.56
C ILE A 93 -5.47 -3.37 -4.67
N MET A 94 -4.36 -3.26 -3.92
CA MET A 94 -3.44 -2.13 -3.96
C MET A 94 -2.06 -2.58 -4.43
N ALA A 95 -1.41 -1.78 -5.25
CA ALA A 95 -0.07 -2.03 -5.79
C ALA A 95 0.87 -0.88 -5.45
N PHE A 96 1.99 -1.21 -4.81
CA PHE A 96 3.12 -0.29 -4.63
C PHE A 96 4.12 -0.50 -5.76
N GLN A 97 4.40 0.54 -6.54
CA GLN A 97 5.34 0.51 -7.66
C GLN A 97 6.77 0.70 -7.14
N LEU A 98 7.50 -0.41 -6.89
CA LEU A 98 8.81 -0.40 -6.23
C LEU A 98 10.00 -0.17 -7.18
N GLY A 99 9.76 -0.18 -8.47
CA GLY A 99 10.75 0.10 -9.52
C GLY A 99 10.10 0.70 -10.77
N PRO A 100 10.84 0.84 -11.87
CA PRO A 100 10.38 1.63 -13.02
C PRO A 100 9.33 0.93 -13.90
N THR A 101 9.14 -0.38 -13.75
CA THR A 101 8.24 -1.16 -14.61
C THR A 101 7.09 -1.79 -13.83
N PRO A 102 5.90 -2.00 -14.43
CA PRO A 102 4.76 -2.64 -13.75
C PRO A 102 5.07 -4.01 -13.13
N LYS A 103 6.09 -4.73 -13.62
CA LYS A 103 6.54 -6.02 -13.06
C LYS A 103 7.13 -5.91 -11.64
N SER A 104 7.53 -4.71 -11.23
CA SER A 104 8.07 -4.43 -9.89
C SER A 104 7.00 -3.99 -8.89
N ARG A 105 5.72 -4.21 -9.21
CA ARG A 105 4.61 -3.96 -8.28
C ARG A 105 4.60 -4.98 -7.17
N TYR A 106 4.50 -4.50 -5.93
CA TYR A 106 4.10 -5.31 -4.80
C TYR A 106 2.59 -5.17 -4.61
N PHE A 107 1.87 -6.28 -4.74
CA PHE A 107 0.42 -6.32 -4.59
C PHE A 107 0.01 -6.71 -3.17
N VAL A 108 -0.96 -5.95 -2.64
CA VAL A 108 -1.64 -6.15 -1.37
C VAL A 108 -3.12 -6.35 -1.68
N TYR A 109 -3.72 -7.39 -1.12
CA TYR A 109 -5.10 -7.78 -1.37
C TYR A 109 -5.95 -7.53 -0.12
N TRP A 110 -7.26 -7.37 -0.33
CA TRP A 110 -8.27 -7.16 0.71
C TRP A 110 -8.06 -5.92 1.56
N LEU A 111 -7.52 -4.86 0.95
CA LEU A 111 -7.32 -3.58 1.62
C LEU A 111 -8.66 -2.86 1.79
N PRO A 112 -9.10 -2.49 3.01
CA PRO A 112 -10.37 -1.79 3.21
C PRO A 112 -10.39 -0.47 2.45
N SER A 113 -11.46 -0.24 1.68
CA SER A 113 -11.58 0.91 0.78
C SER A 113 -11.41 2.25 1.48
N GLN A 114 -11.84 2.35 2.75
CA GLN A 114 -11.74 3.59 3.52
C GLN A 114 -10.30 4.07 3.77
N TYR A 115 -9.29 3.19 3.73
CA TYR A 115 -7.89 3.58 3.95
C TYR A 115 -7.10 3.82 2.66
N VAL A 116 -7.70 3.61 1.49
CA VAL A 116 -7.00 3.68 0.19
C VAL A 116 -6.35 5.04 -0.04
N GLU A 117 -7.12 6.12 0.12
CA GLU A 117 -6.64 7.48 -0.14
C GLU A 117 -5.67 7.96 0.94
N SER A 118 -5.89 7.59 2.20
CA SER A 118 -4.93 7.86 3.29
C SER A 118 -3.57 7.23 3.00
N ILE A 119 -3.54 5.96 2.58
CA ILE A 119 -2.28 5.25 2.27
C ILE A 119 -1.57 5.88 1.07
N LYS A 120 -2.29 6.18 -0.01
CA LYS A 120 -1.70 6.89 -1.17
C LYS A 120 -1.11 8.23 -0.75
N THR A 121 -1.85 8.99 0.05
CA THR A 121 -1.44 10.30 0.55
C THR A 121 -0.16 10.21 1.37
N MET A 122 -0.11 9.33 2.38
CA MET A 122 1.06 9.17 3.24
C MET A 122 2.31 8.75 2.46
N VAL A 123 2.15 7.89 1.45
CA VAL A 123 3.29 7.40 0.66
C VAL A 123 3.77 8.43 -0.36
N LEU A 124 2.85 9.07 -1.10
CA LEU A 124 3.22 9.94 -2.22
C LEU A 124 3.54 11.37 -1.79
N GLN A 125 2.85 11.93 -0.78
CA GLN A 125 3.16 13.28 -0.28
C GLN A 125 4.52 13.34 0.42
N TYR A 126 5.01 12.22 0.96
CA TYR A 126 6.37 12.15 1.50
C TYR A 126 7.42 12.60 0.47
N LYS A 127 7.21 12.30 -0.82
CA LYS A 127 8.13 12.70 -1.91
C LYS A 127 8.12 14.21 -2.16
N ILE A 128 6.96 14.85 -2.00
CA ILE A 128 6.79 16.29 -2.19
C ILE A 128 7.43 17.04 -1.01
N ILE A 129 7.14 16.62 0.22
CA ILE A 129 7.68 17.27 1.42
C ILE A 129 9.20 17.18 1.46
N THR A 130 9.77 16.01 1.10
CA THR A 130 11.23 15.82 1.08
C THR A 130 11.91 16.59 -0.05
N SER A 131 11.30 16.71 -1.23
CA SER A 131 11.87 17.51 -2.32
C SER A 131 11.85 19.02 -2.02
N LEU A 132 10.79 19.51 -1.36
CA LEU A 132 10.69 20.91 -0.93
C LEU A 132 11.72 21.22 0.19
N SER A 133 11.90 20.31 1.14
CA SER A 133 12.85 20.48 2.25
C SER A 133 14.32 20.47 1.79
N GLY A 134 14.63 19.77 0.69
CA GLY A 134 15.97 19.74 0.09
C GLY A 134 16.40 21.04 -0.61
N THR A 135 15.48 21.97 -0.87
CA THR A 135 15.78 23.22 -1.61
C THR A 135 16.28 24.36 -0.69
N ILE A 136 16.21 24.20 0.64
CA ILE A 136 16.52 25.28 1.60
C ILE A 136 17.99 25.27 2.07
N GLY A 137 18.79 24.25 1.72
CA GLY A 137 20.13 24.07 2.28
C GLY A 137 21.26 23.95 1.27
N THR A 138 21.73 25.08 0.71
CA THR A 138 23.17 25.40 0.53
C THR A 138 23.33 26.78 -0.13
N SER A 139 23.36 27.85 0.66
CA SER A 139 24.18 29.01 0.33
C SER A 139 25.33 29.06 1.34
N LYS A 140 26.51 28.57 0.93
CA LYS A 140 27.74 28.90 1.64
C LYS A 140 28.21 30.25 1.09
N PRO A 141 28.41 31.29 1.92
CA PRO A 141 29.11 32.48 1.45
C PRO A 141 30.57 32.14 1.15
N LEU A 142 31.09 32.78 0.11
CA LEU A 142 32.50 32.76 -0.33
C LEU A 142 33.44 33.28 0.77
#